data_AF-A0A5B1LHQ3-F1
#
_entry.id   AF-A0A5B1LHQ3-F1
#
_cell.length_a   1.000
_cell.length_b   1.000
_cell.length_c   1.000
_cell.angle_alpha   90.00
_cell.angle_beta   90.00
_cell.angle_gamma   90.00
#
_symmetry.space_group_name_H-M   'P 1'
#
loop_
_entity.id
_entity.type
_entity.pdbx_description
1 polymer ?
#
loop_
_entity_poly.entity_id
_entity_poly.type
_entity_poly.pdbx_seq_one_letter_code
_entity_poly.pdbx_strand_id
1 'polypeptide(L)'
;MSTTGAPKKSRFKLVIILVSLFVVAIVVSVAVVAALTVSELIEQDSPEHAAEEIAAAVSGSDFEALCKLYSDDTQQDLFEAAAVGNCGDYADRRFDPYQTLDVQMKVLDVDRNRASAVVTYSVKWGVAEETHEFTLVDEDGDWKMSTIPDFELDDRPSRAALAQAFIDGAEIERRVAECIADALLDSDLTDAQLNAVASDDRSSISDDDADEVTDIVVDAFTDCGGGAVSG
;
A
#
# COMPACT_ATOMS: atom_id res chain seq x y z
N MET A 1 86.18 -14.13 29.77
CA MET A 1 85.00 -14.99 30.07
C MET A 1 83.89 -14.62 29.11
N SER A 2 83.25 -15.65 28.55
CA SER A 2 82.35 -15.65 27.40
C SER A 2 81.17 -14.68 27.49
N THR A 3 80.86 -14.01 26.38
CA THR A 3 79.51 -13.54 26.07
C THR A 3 78.92 -14.38 24.94
N THR A 4 77.90 -15.14 25.29
CA THR A 4 77.12 -16.04 24.44
C THR A 4 76.29 -15.24 23.43
N GLY A 5 76.64 -15.29 22.15
CA GLY A 5 75.84 -14.72 21.06
C GLY A 5 74.74 -15.68 20.62
N ALA A 6 73.51 -15.44 21.06
CA ALA A 6 72.33 -16.17 20.57
C ALA A 6 72.01 -15.79 19.10
N PRO A 7 71.56 -16.73 18.25
CA PRO A 7 71.39 -16.48 16.82
C PRO A 7 70.15 -15.62 16.52
N LYS A 8 70.39 -14.39 16.04
CA LYS A 8 69.38 -13.39 15.61
C LYS A 8 68.42 -13.82 14.49
N LYS A 9 68.58 -15.01 13.89
CA LYS A 9 67.80 -15.45 12.71
C LYS A 9 66.36 -15.91 13.01
N SER A 10 66.04 -16.28 14.26
CA SER A 10 64.71 -16.81 14.61
C SER A 10 63.62 -15.74 14.69
N ARG A 11 63.95 -14.54 15.21
CA ARG A 11 62.97 -13.46 15.41
C ARG A 11 62.46 -12.85 14.10
N PHE A 12 63.29 -12.85 13.05
CA PHE A 12 62.91 -12.30 11.74
C PHE A 12 61.82 -13.12 11.05
N LYS A 13 61.88 -14.45 11.15
CA LYS A 13 60.85 -15.34 10.55
C LYS A 13 59.51 -15.20 11.25
N LEU A 14 59.51 -15.08 12.58
CA LEU A 14 58.29 -14.91 13.36
C LEU A 14 57.59 -13.58 13.03
N VAL A 15 58.35 -12.49 12.87
CA VAL A 15 57.80 -11.18 12.52
C VAL A 15 57.18 -11.19 11.12
N ILE A 16 57.83 -11.83 10.14
CA ILE A 16 57.26 -11.94 8.78
C ILE A 16 55.94 -12.70 8.79
N ILE A 17 55.84 -13.82 9.52
CA ILE A 17 54.61 -14.61 9.60
C ILE A 17 53.48 -13.80 10.25
N LEU A 18 53.77 -13.06 11.33
CA LEU A 18 52.78 -12.22 12.01
C LEU A 18 52.29 -11.07 11.12
N VAL A 19 53.18 -10.43 10.37
CA VAL A 19 52.81 -9.37 9.42
C VAL A 19 51.95 -9.95 8.28
N SER A 20 52.31 -11.11 7.74
CA SER A 20 51.50 -11.76 6.69
C SER A 20 50.11 -12.14 7.18
N LEU A 21 49.97 -12.69 8.39
CA LEU A 21 48.66 -13.00 8.98
C LEU A 21 47.82 -11.74 9.23
N PHE A 22 48.45 -10.66 9.67
CA PHE A 22 47.77 -9.39 9.89
C PHE A 22 47.26 -8.76 8.59
N VAL A 23 48.06 -8.81 7.52
CA VAL A 23 47.65 -8.33 6.19
C VAL A 23 46.49 -9.18 5.65
N VAL A 24 46.54 -10.51 5.79
CA VAL A 24 45.43 -11.39 5.36
C VAL A 24 44.16 -11.08 6.15
N ALA A 25 44.26 -10.90 7.47
CA ALA A 25 43.11 -10.56 8.30
C ALA A 25 42.47 -9.22 7.88
N ILE A 26 43.28 -8.20 7.58
CA ILE A 26 42.77 -6.91 7.08
C ILE A 26 42.08 -7.07 5.73
N VAL A 27 42.69 -7.78 4.79
CA VAL A 27 42.13 -7.98 3.44
C VAL A 27 40.79 -8.74 3.51
N VAL A 28 40.70 -9.77 4.34
CA VAL A 28 39.45 -10.51 4.56
C VAL A 28 38.38 -9.62 5.20
N SER A 29 38.73 -8.83 6.22
CA SER A 29 37.78 -7.92 6.85
C SER A 29 37.25 -6.85 5.89
N VAL A 30 38.11 -6.27 5.05
CA VAL A 30 37.70 -5.28 4.03
C VAL A 30 36.79 -5.93 2.99
N ALA A 31 37.08 -7.16 2.55
CA ALA A 31 36.25 -7.88 1.61
C ALA A 31 34.86 -8.23 2.18
N VAL A 32 34.78 -8.61 3.46
CA VAL A 32 33.50 -8.90 4.13
C VAL A 32 32.67 -7.63 4.31
N VAL A 33 33.28 -6.52 4.75
CA VAL A 33 32.58 -5.24 4.87
C VAL A 33 32.08 -4.77 3.50
N ALA A 34 32.91 -4.86 2.46
CA ALA A 34 32.50 -4.50 1.10
C ALA A 34 31.35 -5.38 0.58
N ALA A 35 31.37 -6.68 0.85
CA ALA A 35 30.29 -7.58 0.45
C ALA A 35 28.97 -7.31 1.18
N LEU A 36 29.03 -6.95 2.47
CA LEU A 36 27.85 -6.56 3.25
C LEU A 36 27.26 -5.24 2.76
N THR A 37 28.09 -4.21 2.53
CA THR A 37 27.62 -2.92 2.01
C THR A 37 27.04 -3.03 0.60
N VAL A 38 27.61 -3.90 -0.25
CA VAL A 38 27.07 -4.14 -1.59
C VAL A 38 25.75 -4.92 -1.52
N SER A 39 25.57 -5.81 -0.54
CA SER A 39 24.29 -6.51 -0.36
C SER A 39 23.19 -5.55 0.10
N GLU A 40 23.47 -4.66 1.06
CA GLU A 40 22.53 -3.61 1.50
C GLU A 40 22.17 -2.62 0.37
N LEU A 41 23.14 -2.24 -0.48
CA LEU A 41 22.89 -1.38 -1.64
C LEU A 41 22.05 -2.06 -2.72
N ILE A 42 22.24 -3.37 -2.95
CA ILE A 42 21.44 -4.14 -3.92
C ILE A 42 20.00 -4.37 -3.43
N GLU A 43 19.79 -4.41 -2.12
CA GLU A 43 18.46 -4.59 -1.52
C GLU A 43 17.56 -3.36 -1.68
N GLN A 44 18.13 -2.15 -1.67
CA GLN A 44 17.38 -0.89 -1.90
C GLN A 44 16.95 -0.73 -3.38
N ASP A 45 17.75 -1.17 -4.34
CA ASP A 45 17.45 -1.07 -5.79
C ASP A 45 16.69 -2.30 -6.33
N SER A 46 15.80 -2.87 -5.51
CA SER A 46 15.03 -4.08 -5.85
C SER A 46 13.55 -3.75 -6.10
N PRO A 47 12.89 -4.43 -7.06
CA PRO A 47 11.45 -4.24 -7.27
C PRO A 47 10.63 -4.66 -6.04
N GLU A 48 11.13 -5.60 -5.25
CA GLU A 48 10.53 -5.98 -3.97
C GLU A 48 10.53 -4.81 -2.97
N HIS A 49 11.65 -4.08 -2.87
CA HIS A 49 11.72 -2.90 -2.00
C HIS A 49 10.76 -1.79 -2.47
N ALA A 50 10.73 -1.51 -3.76
CA ALA A 50 9.81 -0.51 -4.32
C ALA A 50 8.34 -0.92 -4.13
N ALA A 51 8.01 -2.21 -4.28
CA ALA A 51 6.66 -2.72 -4.01
C ALA A 51 6.23 -2.51 -2.55
N GLU A 52 7.14 -2.75 -1.60
CA GLU A 52 6.89 -2.52 -0.17
C GLU A 52 6.78 -1.02 0.17
N GLU A 53 7.57 -0.16 -0.48
CA GLU A 53 7.44 1.29 -0.32
C GLU A 53 6.08 1.80 -0.83
N ILE A 54 5.61 1.28 -1.97
CA ILE A 54 4.26 1.55 -2.49
C ILE A 54 3.19 1.08 -1.49
N ALA A 55 3.31 -0.15 -0.97
CA ALA A 55 2.36 -0.69 0.00
C ALA A 55 2.33 0.13 1.29
N ALA A 56 3.48 0.62 1.75
CA ALA A 56 3.58 1.49 2.91
C ALA A 56 2.96 2.88 2.66
N ALA A 57 3.19 3.47 1.48
CA ALA A 57 2.58 4.75 1.11
C ALA A 57 1.05 4.66 1.03
N VAL A 58 0.52 3.59 0.41
CA VAL A 58 -0.92 3.32 0.36
C VAL A 58 -1.50 3.10 1.76
N SER A 59 -0.87 2.24 2.57
CA SER A 59 -1.38 1.92 3.92
C SER A 59 -1.23 3.06 4.92
N GLY A 60 -0.32 3.99 4.68
CA GLY A 60 -0.11 5.20 5.47
C GLY A 60 -0.93 6.40 4.98
N SER A 61 -1.73 6.23 3.92
CA SER A 61 -2.44 7.32 3.22
C SER A 61 -1.52 8.47 2.78
N ASP A 62 -0.24 8.18 2.51
CA ASP A 62 0.74 9.15 2.00
C ASP A 62 0.69 9.16 0.47
N PHE A 63 -0.41 9.71 -0.06
CA PHE A 63 -0.68 9.71 -1.50
C PHE A 63 0.25 10.67 -2.27
N GLU A 64 0.84 11.67 -1.60
CA GLU A 64 1.89 12.50 -2.20
C GLU A 64 3.17 11.68 -2.41
N ALA A 65 3.58 10.88 -1.42
CA ALA A 65 4.69 9.95 -1.59
C ALA A 65 4.39 8.89 -2.66
N LEU A 66 3.19 8.31 -2.64
CA LEU A 66 2.75 7.33 -3.66
C LEU A 66 2.90 7.91 -5.07
N CYS A 67 2.48 9.16 -5.28
CA CYS A 67 2.58 9.80 -6.59
C CYS A 67 4.03 9.90 -7.09
N LYS A 68 5.01 10.12 -6.19
CA LYS A 68 6.44 10.19 -6.53
C LYS A 68 7.05 8.83 -6.92
N LEU A 69 6.32 7.74 -6.67
CA LEU A 69 6.71 6.39 -7.03
C LEU A 69 6.24 5.99 -8.44
N TYR A 70 5.38 6.78 -9.09
CA TYR A 70 5.08 6.62 -10.51
C TYR A 70 6.28 6.97 -11.38
N SER A 71 6.39 6.31 -12.55
CA SER A 71 7.36 6.68 -13.57
C SER A 71 7.09 8.08 -14.11
N ASP A 72 8.11 8.74 -14.65
CA ASP A 72 7.98 10.10 -15.18
C ASP A 72 6.88 10.18 -16.26
N ASP A 73 6.84 9.19 -17.16
CA ASP A 73 5.82 9.08 -18.21
C ASP A 73 4.41 8.94 -17.59
N THR A 74 4.26 8.10 -16.56
CA THR A 74 2.96 7.89 -15.88
C THR A 74 2.52 9.15 -15.12
N GLN A 75 3.44 9.83 -14.44
CA GLN A 75 3.15 11.09 -13.75
C GLN A 75 2.68 12.16 -14.74
N GLN A 76 3.33 12.26 -15.90
CA GLN A 76 2.93 13.20 -16.94
C GLN A 76 1.49 12.94 -17.41
N ASP A 77 1.16 11.68 -17.73
CA ASP A 77 -0.19 11.28 -18.13
C ASP A 77 -1.23 11.58 -17.05
N LEU A 78 -0.90 11.29 -15.78
CA LEU A 78 -1.76 11.57 -14.62
C LEU A 78 -2.01 13.07 -14.43
N PHE A 79 -0.97 13.89 -14.52
CA PHE A 79 -1.06 15.33 -14.35
C PHE A 79 -1.86 15.99 -15.48
N GLU A 80 -1.67 15.52 -16.72
CA GLU A 80 -2.46 15.98 -17.86
C GLU A 80 -3.94 15.62 -17.70
N ALA A 81 -4.24 14.38 -17.32
CA ALA A 81 -5.62 13.90 -17.12
C ALA A 81 -6.34 14.65 -15.98
N ALA A 82 -5.64 14.92 -14.88
CA ALA A 82 -6.21 15.62 -13.72
C ALA A 82 -6.16 17.16 -13.83
N ALA A 83 -5.50 17.71 -14.86
CA ALA A 83 -5.23 19.13 -15.04
C ALA A 83 -4.51 19.77 -13.82
N VAL A 84 -3.51 19.07 -13.28
CA VAL A 84 -2.69 19.48 -12.14
C VAL A 84 -1.21 19.57 -12.55
N GLY A 85 -0.37 20.16 -11.70
CA GLY A 85 1.06 20.37 -12.02
C GLY A 85 2.04 19.70 -11.06
N ASN A 86 1.56 19.02 -10.03
CA ASN A 86 2.40 18.37 -9.04
C ASN A 86 1.64 17.24 -8.31
N CYS A 87 2.41 16.40 -7.61
CA CYS A 87 1.87 15.26 -6.86
C CYS A 87 0.95 15.62 -5.70
N GLY A 88 1.14 16.78 -5.05
CA GLY A 88 0.24 17.21 -3.96
C GLY A 88 -1.15 17.50 -4.47
N ASP A 89 -1.26 18.32 -5.52
CA ASP A 89 -2.55 18.64 -6.16
C ASP A 89 -3.23 17.39 -6.76
N TYR A 90 -2.45 16.46 -7.32
CA TYR A 90 -2.98 15.18 -7.79
C TYR A 90 -3.50 14.33 -6.62
N ALA A 91 -2.72 14.22 -5.54
CA ALA A 91 -3.06 13.44 -4.36
C ALA A 91 -4.36 13.93 -3.71
N ASP A 92 -4.46 15.24 -3.49
CA ASP A 92 -5.66 15.90 -2.96
C ASP A 92 -6.86 15.65 -3.87
N ARG A 93 -6.71 15.79 -5.19
CA ARG A 93 -7.85 15.64 -6.10
C ARG A 93 -8.32 14.20 -6.27
N ARG A 94 -7.40 13.23 -6.29
CA ARG A 94 -7.71 11.83 -6.58
C ARG A 94 -8.03 11.03 -5.33
N PHE A 95 -7.38 11.32 -4.21
CA PHE A 95 -7.40 10.47 -3.01
C PHE A 95 -7.98 11.11 -1.75
N ASP A 96 -8.43 12.37 -1.78
CA ASP A 96 -9.20 12.98 -0.68
C ASP A 96 -10.39 12.11 -0.21
N PRO A 97 -11.16 11.44 -1.10
CA PRO A 97 -12.20 10.50 -0.66
C PRO A 97 -11.69 9.28 0.10
N TYR A 98 -10.41 8.92 -0.04
CA TYR A 98 -9.82 7.70 0.54
C TYR A 98 -9.05 7.96 1.82
N GLN A 99 -8.80 9.22 2.21
CA GLN A 99 -8.03 9.55 3.41
C GLN A 99 -8.70 9.04 4.71
N THR A 100 -10.01 8.83 4.68
CA THR A 100 -10.79 8.32 5.83
C THR A 100 -10.94 6.80 5.83
N LEU A 101 -10.58 6.12 4.73
CA LEU A 101 -10.65 4.67 4.64
C LEU A 101 -9.36 4.06 5.21
N ASP A 102 -9.48 3.13 6.16
CA ASP A 102 -8.37 2.27 6.61
C ASP A 102 -8.03 1.29 5.49
N VAL A 103 -7.30 1.78 4.49
CA VAL A 103 -6.81 0.98 3.36
C VAL A 103 -5.52 0.29 3.80
N GLN A 104 -5.47 -1.04 3.70
CA GLN A 104 -4.28 -1.82 3.98
C GLN A 104 -3.84 -2.54 2.72
N MET A 105 -2.63 -2.26 2.25
CA MET A 105 -2.04 -2.94 1.11
C MET A 105 -0.99 -3.93 1.57
N LYS A 106 -0.97 -5.11 0.94
CA LYS A 106 0.00 -6.17 1.22
C LYS A 106 0.52 -6.75 -0.10
N VAL A 107 1.84 -6.73 -0.26
CA VAL A 107 2.51 -7.40 -1.37
C VAL A 107 2.37 -8.92 -1.20
N LEU A 108 1.93 -9.61 -2.26
CA LEU A 108 1.76 -11.06 -2.27
C LEU A 108 2.87 -11.76 -3.05
N ASP A 109 3.21 -11.23 -4.21
CA ASP A 109 4.24 -11.77 -5.10
C ASP A 109 4.85 -10.68 -5.97
N VAL A 110 6.09 -10.88 -6.39
CA VAL A 110 6.82 -10.00 -7.31
C VAL A 110 7.47 -10.85 -8.39
N ASP A 111 6.89 -10.87 -9.58
CA ASP A 111 7.44 -11.57 -10.75
C ASP A 111 8.32 -10.63 -11.56
N ARG A 112 9.63 -10.77 -11.36
CA ARG A 112 10.64 -9.92 -12.00
C ARG A 112 11.04 -10.45 -13.37
N ASN A 113 10.95 -9.57 -14.37
CA ASN A 113 11.64 -9.68 -15.66
C ASN A 113 12.79 -8.65 -15.74
N ARG A 114 13.62 -8.72 -16.79
CA ARG A 114 14.87 -7.94 -16.90
C ARG A 114 14.71 -6.43 -16.69
N ALA A 115 13.61 -5.83 -17.17
CA ALA A 115 13.39 -4.38 -17.14
C ALA A 115 12.02 -3.99 -16.57
N SER A 116 11.26 -4.98 -16.10
CA SER A 116 9.92 -4.77 -15.53
C SER A 116 9.65 -5.83 -14.47
N ALA A 117 8.80 -5.51 -13.50
CA ALA A 117 8.31 -6.49 -12.53
C ALA A 117 6.80 -6.36 -12.41
N VAL A 118 6.08 -7.48 -12.39
CA VAL A 118 4.65 -7.50 -12.09
C VAL A 118 4.52 -7.77 -10.60
N VAL A 119 3.81 -6.89 -9.90
CA VAL A 119 3.56 -7.01 -8.47
C VAL A 119 2.11 -7.41 -8.28
N THR A 120 1.90 -8.58 -7.68
CA THR A 120 0.59 -9.01 -7.21
C THR A 120 0.42 -8.58 -5.76
N TYR A 121 -0.68 -7.92 -5.43
CA TYR A 121 -0.94 -7.39 -4.10
C TYR A 121 -2.38 -7.64 -3.67
N SER A 122 -2.61 -7.75 -2.35
CA SER A 122 -3.95 -7.60 -1.79
C SER A 122 -4.14 -6.20 -1.23
N VAL A 123 -5.32 -5.65 -1.43
CA VAL A 123 -5.77 -4.45 -0.75
C VAL A 123 -7.01 -4.79 0.05
N LYS A 124 -7.07 -4.28 1.27
CA LYS A 124 -8.20 -4.39 2.17
C LYS A 124 -8.73 -3.00 2.49
N TRP A 125 -10.04 -2.81 2.32
CA TRP A 125 -10.78 -1.64 2.79
C TRP A 125 -11.92 -2.10 3.69
N GLY A 126 -11.84 -1.79 4.99
CA GLY A 126 -12.81 -2.31 5.96
C GLY A 126 -12.74 -3.83 6.09
N VAL A 127 -13.75 -4.56 5.60
CA VAL A 127 -13.75 -6.05 5.62
C VAL A 127 -13.61 -6.69 4.23
N ALA A 128 -13.66 -5.88 3.16
CA ALA A 128 -13.44 -6.36 1.80
C ALA A 128 -11.94 -6.44 1.56
N GLU A 129 -11.49 -7.54 0.96
CA GLU A 129 -10.10 -7.76 0.55
C GLU A 129 -10.12 -8.25 -0.89
N GLU A 130 -9.37 -7.57 -1.76
CA GLU A 130 -9.28 -7.86 -3.18
C GLU A 130 -7.82 -8.02 -3.59
N THR A 131 -7.60 -8.76 -4.67
CA THR A 131 -6.25 -9.01 -5.23
C THR A 131 -6.14 -8.36 -6.58
N HIS A 132 -5.07 -7.61 -6.76
CA HIS A 132 -4.81 -6.75 -7.90
C HIS A 132 -3.35 -6.88 -8.35
N GLU A 133 -3.03 -6.29 -9.50
CA GLU A 133 -1.68 -6.27 -10.06
C GLU A 133 -1.29 -4.87 -10.53
N PHE A 134 -0.03 -4.49 -10.33
CA PHE A 134 0.58 -3.33 -10.98
C PHE A 134 1.95 -3.69 -11.55
N THR A 135 2.43 -2.90 -12.49
CA THR A 135 3.75 -3.09 -13.12
C THR A 135 4.73 -2.02 -12.63
N LEU A 136 5.93 -2.48 -12.29
CA LEU A 136 7.11 -1.66 -12.08
C LEU A 136 8.00 -1.71 -13.32
N VAL A 137 8.67 -0.60 -13.61
CA VAL A 137 9.71 -0.43 -14.64
C VAL A 137 10.98 0.08 -13.98
N ASP A 138 12.13 -0.34 -14.51
CA ASP A 138 13.45 0.14 -14.07
C ASP A 138 13.79 1.43 -14.82
N GLU A 139 13.85 2.55 -14.11
CA GLU A 139 14.28 3.87 -14.59
C GLU A 139 15.62 4.23 -13.94
N ASP A 140 16.71 3.98 -14.66
CA ASP A 140 18.09 4.29 -14.24
C ASP A 140 18.49 3.69 -12.87
N GLY A 141 17.93 2.54 -12.50
CA GLY A 141 18.19 1.85 -11.23
C GLY A 141 17.09 2.04 -10.19
N ASP A 142 16.16 2.98 -10.42
CA ASP A 142 15.00 3.20 -9.57
C ASP A 142 13.78 2.47 -10.16
N TRP A 143 13.17 1.58 -9.36
CA TRP A 143 11.94 0.91 -9.77
C TRP A 143 10.74 1.82 -9.57
N LYS A 144 10.06 2.15 -10.67
CA LYS A 144 8.92 3.06 -10.71
C LYS A 144 7.68 2.38 -11.23
N MET A 145 6.53 2.80 -10.73
CA MET A 145 5.24 2.25 -11.13
C MET A 145 4.81 2.80 -12.49
N SER A 146 4.63 1.92 -13.46
CA SER A 146 4.23 2.28 -14.83
C SER A 146 2.73 2.12 -15.09
N THR A 147 1.99 1.67 -14.08
CA THR A 147 0.54 1.49 -14.15
C THR A 147 -0.06 2.12 -12.92
N ILE A 148 -1.14 2.86 -13.08
CA ILE A 148 -1.97 3.29 -11.96
C ILE A 148 -2.51 1.99 -11.34
N PRO A 149 -2.27 1.70 -10.05
CA PRO A 149 -2.98 0.60 -9.41
C PRO A 149 -4.45 0.90 -9.61
N ASP A 150 -5.15 -0.03 -10.24
CA ASP A 150 -6.58 0.08 -10.44
C ASP A 150 -7.23 -0.13 -9.07
N PHE A 151 -7.17 0.91 -8.25
CA PHE A 151 -8.20 1.18 -7.27
C PHE A 151 -9.41 1.68 -8.07
N GLU A 152 -9.91 0.86 -9.01
CA GLU A 152 -11.35 0.79 -9.24
C GLU A 152 -11.91 0.23 -7.93
N LEU A 153 -11.92 1.09 -6.90
CA LEU A 153 -13.12 1.15 -6.12
C LEU A 153 -14.15 1.46 -7.18
N ASP A 154 -14.91 0.43 -7.58
CA ASP A 154 -16.28 0.66 -7.99
C ASP A 154 -16.74 1.80 -7.09
N ASP A 155 -17.07 2.98 -7.65
CA ASP A 155 -17.47 4.13 -6.82
C ASP A 155 -18.59 3.70 -5.87
N ARG A 156 -19.25 2.58 -6.18
CA ARG A 156 -20.10 1.81 -5.30
C ARG A 156 -19.40 1.29 -4.04
N PRO A 157 -19.83 1.73 -2.83
CA PRO A 157 -19.28 1.22 -1.59
C PRO A 157 -19.57 -0.27 -1.41
N SER A 158 -18.64 -0.99 -0.79
CA SER A 158 -18.84 -2.41 -0.48
C SER A 158 -20.01 -2.64 0.48
N ARG A 159 -20.64 -3.84 0.39
CA ARG A 159 -21.66 -4.33 1.34
C ARG A 159 -21.27 -4.10 2.79
N ALA A 160 -19.99 -4.33 3.10
CA ALA A 160 -19.48 -4.20 4.45
C ALA A 160 -19.35 -2.76 4.92
N ALA A 161 -18.94 -1.85 4.04
CA ALA A 161 -18.88 -0.43 4.35
C ALA A 161 -20.30 0.09 4.67
N LEU A 162 -21.27 -0.25 3.83
CA LEU A 162 -22.69 0.06 4.06
C LEU A 162 -23.20 -0.54 5.38
N ALA A 163 -22.95 -1.83 5.63
CA ALA A 163 -23.38 -2.48 6.87
C ALA A 163 -22.75 -1.84 8.12
N GLN A 164 -21.47 -1.45 8.04
CA GLN A 164 -20.76 -0.84 9.16
C GLN A 164 -21.33 0.54 9.49
N ALA A 165 -21.70 1.34 8.49
CA ALA A 165 -22.37 2.63 8.69
C ALA A 165 -23.66 2.48 9.53
N PHE A 166 -24.46 1.44 9.29
CA PHE A 166 -25.66 1.17 10.09
C PHE A 166 -25.36 0.65 11.51
N ILE A 167 -24.29 -0.12 11.67
CA ILE A 167 -23.86 -0.59 13.00
C ILE A 167 -23.38 0.59 13.85
N ASP A 168 -22.60 1.50 13.27
CA ASP A 168 -21.99 2.61 13.99
C ASP A 168 -22.96 3.79 14.18
N GLY A 169 -23.76 4.10 13.16
CA GLY A 169 -24.70 5.24 13.17
C GLY A 169 -26.05 4.96 13.84
N ALA A 170 -26.53 3.71 13.76
CA ALA A 170 -27.88 3.34 14.22
C ALA A 170 -27.90 2.17 15.23
N GLU A 171 -26.73 1.66 15.65
CA GLU A 171 -26.59 0.55 16.60
C GLU A 171 -27.40 -0.71 16.22
N ILE A 172 -27.53 -0.96 14.91
CA ILE A 172 -28.31 -2.09 14.38
C ILE A 172 -27.51 -3.39 14.52
N GLU A 173 -28.19 -4.50 14.82
CA GLU A 173 -27.54 -5.82 14.82
C GLU A 173 -26.90 -6.13 13.46
N ARG A 174 -25.66 -6.64 13.47
CA ARG A 174 -24.88 -6.91 12.25
C ARG A 174 -25.66 -7.65 11.16
N ARG A 175 -26.47 -8.65 11.53
CA ARG A 175 -27.28 -9.42 10.56
C ARG A 175 -28.31 -8.55 9.82
N VAL A 176 -28.93 -7.62 10.53
CA VAL A 176 -29.93 -6.70 9.94
C VAL A 176 -29.21 -5.64 9.12
N ALA A 177 -28.10 -5.10 9.61
CA ALA A 177 -27.27 -4.14 8.88
C ALA A 177 -26.71 -4.71 7.56
N GLU A 178 -26.23 -5.95 7.58
CA GLU A 178 -25.77 -6.65 6.38
C GLU A 178 -26.88 -6.89 5.36
N CYS A 179 -28.11 -7.15 5.81
CA CYS A 179 -29.26 -7.33 4.93
C CYS A 179 -29.72 -5.99 4.32
N ILE A 180 -29.69 -4.90 5.08
CA ILE A 180 -29.96 -3.55 4.56
C ILE A 180 -28.91 -3.16 3.51
N ALA A 181 -27.64 -3.49 3.76
CA ALA A 181 -26.57 -3.27 2.79
C ALA A 181 -26.80 -4.04 1.47
N ASP A 182 -27.27 -5.29 1.54
CA ASP A 182 -27.66 -6.06 0.34
C ASP A 182 -28.80 -5.35 -0.43
N ALA A 183 -29.83 -4.88 0.26
CA ALA A 183 -30.95 -4.18 -0.36
C ALA A 183 -30.54 -2.85 -1.03
N LEU A 184 -29.59 -2.11 -0.43
CA LEU A 184 -29.05 -0.89 -1.02
C LEU A 184 -28.22 -1.18 -2.27
N LEU A 185 -27.42 -2.25 -2.26
CA LEU A 185 -26.65 -2.69 -3.44
C LEU A 185 -27.52 -3.26 -4.56
N ASP A 186 -28.68 -3.83 -4.23
CA ASP A 186 -29.65 -4.31 -5.20
C ASP A 186 -30.59 -3.19 -5.71
N SER A 187 -30.53 -2.00 -5.12
CA SER A 187 -31.35 -0.85 -5.52
C SER A 187 -30.80 -0.12 -6.75
N ASP A 188 -31.65 0.76 -7.30
CA ASP A 188 -31.31 1.67 -8.40
C ASP A 188 -30.53 2.93 -7.91
N LEU A 189 -30.11 2.97 -6.64
CA LEU A 189 -29.31 4.09 -6.11
C LEU A 189 -27.98 4.21 -6.85
N THR A 190 -27.59 5.45 -7.11
CA THR A 190 -26.29 5.79 -7.66
C THR A 190 -25.17 5.57 -6.65
N ASP A 191 -23.96 5.38 -7.15
CA ASP A 191 -22.76 5.21 -6.32
C ASP A 191 -22.52 6.39 -5.37
N ALA A 192 -22.85 7.62 -5.81
CA ALA A 192 -22.80 8.81 -4.97
C ALA A 192 -23.79 8.74 -3.78
N GLN A 193 -25.02 8.28 -4.02
CA GLN A 193 -26.02 8.09 -2.96
C GLN A 193 -25.60 7.00 -1.99
N LEU A 194 -25.06 5.88 -2.49
CA LEU A 194 -24.57 4.79 -1.65
C LEU A 194 -23.36 5.23 -0.81
N ASN A 195 -22.44 5.99 -1.39
CA ASN A 195 -21.30 6.54 -0.65
C ASN A 195 -21.74 7.49 0.46
N ALA A 196 -22.74 8.35 0.22
CA ALA A 196 -23.31 9.22 1.25
C ALA A 196 -23.91 8.43 2.42
N VAL A 197 -24.45 7.24 2.16
CA VAL A 197 -24.90 6.31 3.21
C VAL A 197 -23.71 5.69 3.94
N ALA A 198 -22.70 5.22 3.21
CA ALA A 198 -21.53 4.57 3.79
C ALA A 198 -20.66 5.51 4.64
N SER A 199 -20.63 6.81 4.31
CA SER A 199 -19.86 7.84 5.03
C SER A 199 -20.65 8.56 6.13
N ASP A 200 -21.96 8.28 6.25
CA ASP A 200 -22.90 9.06 7.07
C ASP A 200 -22.89 10.57 6.75
N ASP A 201 -22.50 10.94 5.52
CA ASP A 201 -22.41 12.32 5.06
C ASP A 201 -23.48 12.63 4.01
N ARG A 202 -24.60 13.17 4.47
CA ARG A 202 -25.72 13.60 3.61
C ARG A 202 -25.51 14.99 2.99
N SER A 203 -24.38 15.65 3.21
CA SER A 203 -24.15 17.00 2.68
C SER A 203 -23.99 17.05 1.15
N SER A 204 -23.69 15.90 0.54
CA SER A 204 -23.42 15.75 -0.89
C SER A 204 -24.63 15.32 -1.73
N ILE A 205 -25.76 14.96 -1.10
CA ILE A 205 -26.99 14.53 -1.79
C ILE A 205 -28.05 15.62 -1.76
N SER A 206 -28.90 15.66 -2.80
CA SER A 206 -30.04 16.59 -2.80
C SER A 206 -31.13 16.12 -1.83
N ASP A 207 -32.03 17.03 -1.42
CA ASP A 207 -33.14 16.68 -0.52
C ASP A 207 -34.04 15.58 -1.14
N ASP A 208 -34.28 15.62 -2.45
CA ASP A 208 -35.08 14.62 -3.17
C ASP A 208 -34.37 13.24 -3.16
N ASP A 209 -33.04 13.21 -3.33
CA ASP A 209 -32.25 11.98 -3.26
C ASP A 209 -32.18 11.42 -1.83
N ALA A 210 -32.18 12.30 -0.82
CA ALA A 210 -32.17 11.91 0.58
C ALA A 210 -33.47 11.24 1.01
N ASP A 211 -34.60 11.70 0.48
CA ASP A 211 -35.91 11.05 0.69
C ASP A 211 -35.92 9.66 0.03
N GLU A 212 -35.44 9.52 -1.21
CA GLU A 212 -35.34 8.23 -1.91
C GLU A 212 -34.45 7.21 -1.16
N VAL A 213 -33.26 7.63 -0.73
CA VAL A 213 -32.36 6.79 0.08
C VAL A 213 -33.04 6.39 1.38
N THR A 214 -33.74 7.32 2.03
CA THR A 214 -34.41 7.04 3.30
C THR A 214 -35.55 6.03 3.13
N ASP A 215 -36.35 6.14 2.07
CA ASP A 215 -37.42 5.19 1.77
C ASP A 215 -36.87 3.77 1.55
N ILE A 216 -35.79 3.63 0.77
CA ILE A 216 -35.15 2.33 0.53
C ILE A 216 -34.59 1.73 1.82
N VAL A 217 -33.95 2.54 2.67
CA VAL A 217 -33.43 2.08 3.97
C VAL A 217 -34.57 1.63 4.89
N VAL A 218 -35.70 2.35 4.93
CA VAL A 218 -36.86 2.01 5.77
C VAL A 218 -37.53 0.72 5.31
N ASP A 219 -37.70 0.55 4.00
CA ASP A 219 -38.25 -0.67 3.41
C ASP A 219 -37.33 -1.86 3.70
N ALA A 220 -36.03 -1.70 3.44
CA ALA A 220 -35.03 -2.71 3.73
C ALA A 220 -35.00 -3.07 5.23
N PHE A 221 -35.06 -2.10 6.14
CA PHE A 221 -35.10 -2.35 7.57
C PHE A 221 -36.33 -3.17 7.97
N THR A 222 -37.49 -2.88 7.37
CA THR A 222 -38.74 -3.62 7.61
C THR A 222 -38.63 -5.06 7.14
N ASP A 223 -38.10 -5.28 5.93
CA ASP A 223 -37.96 -6.60 5.30
C ASP A 223 -36.86 -7.47 5.94
N CYS A 224 -35.77 -6.84 6.38
CA CYS A 224 -34.63 -7.50 7.00
C CYS A 224 -34.85 -7.92 8.46
N GLY A 225 -36.04 -7.65 9.01
CA GLY A 225 -36.44 -8.14 10.33
C GLY A 225 -36.63 -7.08 11.41
N GLY A 226 -36.70 -5.78 11.07
CA GLY A 226 -37.24 -4.75 11.96
C GLY A 226 -38.71 -4.99 12.33
N GLY A 227 -39.41 -5.82 11.54
CA GLY A 227 -40.75 -6.32 11.80
C GLY A 227 -40.83 -7.50 12.77
N ALA A 228 -40.32 -7.35 13.99
CA ALA A 228 -40.65 -8.24 15.10
C ALA A 228 -40.80 -7.49 16.43
N VAL A 229 -41.76 -6.57 16.50
CA VAL A 229 -42.43 -6.24 17.77
C VAL A 229 -43.94 -6.33 17.58
N SER A 230 -44.44 -7.55 17.42
CA SER A 230 -45.77 -7.89 17.91
C SER A 230 -45.63 -8.32 19.38
N GLY A 231 -45.87 -7.36 20.28
CA GLY A 231 -45.95 -7.54 21.73
C GLY A 231 -46.76 -6.42 22.37
#